data_AF-O89020-F1
#
_entry.id   AF-O89020-F1
#
_cell.length_a   1.000
_cell.length_b   1.000
_cell.length_c   1.000
_cell.angle_alpha   90.00
_cell.angle_beta   90.00
_cell.angle_gamma   90.00
#
_symmetry.space_group_name_H-M   'P 1'
#
loop_
_entity.id
_entity.type
_entity.pdbx_description
1 polymer ?
#
loop_
_entity_poly.entity_id
_entity_poly.type
_entity_poly.pdbx_seq_one_letter_code
_entity_poly.pdbx_strand_id
1 'polypeptide(L)'
;MRHLKLTGFIFFLLPLTESLALPTKPQDVDHFNATQKFIDENTTYLAIIAFSQYVQEASFDEVETLVKVMLDYRDRCWADNTLPECSKTANDAIQDMLCDMEGLPQKHNFSHCCGKAGFPRRLCFFYNKKANVGFLPPFPTLDPEEKCQAYKNNSESFLHLYMYEVARRNPFVFAPVLLAVAAWFEEAATTCCEQQQKATCFQAKAAPITQYLKASSSYQRNVCGALIKFGPKVLNSINVAVFSKKFPKIGFKDLTTLLEDVSSMYEGCCEGDVVHCIRSQSQVVNHICSKQDSISSKIKVCCEKKTLEREACIINANKDDRPEGLSLREAKFTESENVCQERDSDPDKFFAEFIYEYSRRHPDLSTPELLRITKVYMDFLEDCCSRENPAGCYRHVEDKFNETTQRSLAMVQQECKQFQELGKDTLQRHFLVKFTKAAPQLPMEELVSLSKEMVAALTTCCTLSDEFACVDNLADLVLGELCGVNTNRTINPAVDHCCKTDFAFRRHCFEHLKADTTYELPSVSALVSALHTDWCQPRKEDLQNKKHRFLVNLVKWMPGITDEEWLCLFTKFTAAREECSEVQEPESCFSPESSKTGDESQATEKQR
;
A
#
# COMPACT_ATOMS: atom_id res chain seq x y z
N MET A 1 65.75 -8.93 -13.35
CA MET A 1 66.58 -7.97 -14.12
C MET A 1 65.62 -6.99 -14.76
N ARG A 2 65.86 -5.67 -14.56
CA ARG A 2 65.43 -4.50 -15.36
C ARG A 2 63.98 -4.44 -15.87
N HIS A 3 63.21 -3.36 -15.79
CA HIS A 3 63.29 -2.00 -15.25
C HIS A 3 62.13 -1.24 -15.98
N LEU A 4 61.61 -0.16 -15.38
CA LEU A 4 60.77 0.91 -15.99
C LEU A 4 59.28 0.56 -16.23
N LYS A 5 58.33 1.10 -15.46
CA LYS A 5 57.87 2.51 -15.30
C LYS A 5 57.12 3.07 -16.51
N LEU A 6 55.95 3.62 -16.15
CA LEU A 6 55.14 4.70 -16.74
C LEU A 6 53.90 4.32 -17.57
N THR A 7 52.83 5.06 -17.24
CA THR A 7 51.72 5.56 -18.06
C THR A 7 50.51 4.68 -18.38
N GLY A 8 49.40 5.00 -17.69
CA GLY A 8 48.12 5.32 -18.33
C GLY A 8 47.11 4.18 -18.50
N PHE A 9 45.83 4.57 -18.64
CA PHE A 9 44.62 3.76 -18.89
C PHE A 9 43.84 3.37 -17.63
N ILE A 10 43.05 4.30 -17.08
CA ILE A 10 41.65 4.64 -17.43
C ILE A 10 40.67 3.68 -16.73
N PHE A 11 40.11 4.15 -15.62
CA PHE A 11 38.87 3.66 -15.02
C PHE A 11 37.70 4.19 -15.86
N PHE A 12 36.92 3.32 -16.49
CA PHE A 12 35.55 3.62 -16.89
C PHE A 12 34.64 2.45 -16.45
N LEU A 13 34.03 2.66 -15.29
CA LEU A 13 32.75 2.06 -14.92
C LEU A 13 31.68 2.88 -15.63
N LEU A 14 31.02 2.30 -16.64
CA LEU A 14 29.80 2.86 -17.22
C LEU A 14 28.81 1.71 -17.44
N PRO A 15 27.63 1.77 -16.82
CA PRO A 15 26.69 0.65 -16.76
C PRO A 15 25.60 0.79 -17.81
N LEU A 16 24.71 -0.22 -17.83
CA LEU A 16 23.44 -0.22 -18.54
C LEU A 16 22.84 1.19 -18.64
N THR A 17 22.85 1.69 -19.87
CA THR A 17 22.38 3.01 -20.30
C THR A 17 20.89 3.14 -20.05
N GLU A 18 20.53 3.57 -18.84
CA GLU A 18 19.37 4.44 -18.68
C GLU A 18 19.87 5.87 -18.73
N SER A 19 19.19 6.68 -19.55
CA SER A 19 19.45 8.10 -19.77
C SER A 19 19.11 8.97 -18.56
N LEU A 20 19.59 8.60 -17.38
CA LEU A 20 19.78 9.53 -16.28
C LEU A 20 21.12 10.23 -16.52
N ALA A 21 21.11 11.55 -16.49
CA ALA A 21 22.31 12.37 -16.71
C ALA A 21 23.48 11.78 -15.90
N LEU A 22 24.56 11.43 -16.60
CA LEU A 22 25.74 10.87 -15.97
C LEU A 22 26.16 11.76 -14.79
N PRO A 23 26.35 11.21 -13.58
CA PRO A 23 26.65 12.01 -12.40
C PRO A 23 27.90 12.87 -12.64
N THR A 24 27.75 14.19 -12.56
CA THR A 24 28.82 15.15 -12.88
C THR A 24 29.71 15.48 -11.68
N LYS A 25 29.30 15.14 -10.45
CA LYS A 25 30.10 15.37 -9.24
C LYS A 25 30.75 14.07 -8.75
N PRO A 26 31.98 14.12 -8.20
CA PRO A 26 32.67 12.92 -7.71
C PRO A 26 31.89 12.10 -6.68
N GLN A 27 31.18 12.76 -5.76
CA GLN A 27 30.31 12.07 -4.78
C GLN A 27 29.20 11.29 -5.46
N ASP A 28 28.59 11.86 -6.50
CA ASP A 28 27.52 11.22 -7.25
C ASP A 28 28.05 9.98 -8.00
N VAL A 29 29.32 10.00 -8.46
CA VAL A 29 30.00 8.84 -9.08
C VAL A 29 30.25 7.72 -8.06
N ASP A 30 30.73 8.04 -6.86
CA ASP A 30 30.96 7.03 -5.81
C ASP A 30 29.64 6.37 -5.37
N HIS A 31 28.59 7.16 -5.20
CA HIS A 31 27.25 6.68 -4.88
C HIS A 31 26.70 5.79 -5.99
N PHE A 32 26.80 6.25 -7.24
CA PHE A 32 26.37 5.49 -8.40
C PHE A 32 27.07 4.13 -8.48
N ASN A 33 28.40 4.10 -8.30
CA ASN A 33 29.17 2.86 -8.31
C ASN A 33 28.80 1.91 -7.16
N ALA A 34 28.54 2.46 -5.97
CA ALA A 34 28.07 1.65 -4.83
C ALA A 34 26.71 1.02 -5.10
N THR A 35 25.78 1.78 -5.72
CA THR A 35 24.46 1.27 -6.11
C THR A 35 24.54 0.24 -7.22
N GLN A 36 25.38 0.46 -8.23
CA GLN A 36 25.61 -0.53 -9.29
C GLN A 36 26.19 -1.82 -8.72
N LYS A 37 27.21 -1.73 -7.86
CA LYS A 37 27.77 -2.88 -7.16
C LYS A 37 26.71 -3.63 -6.34
N PHE A 38 25.83 -2.90 -5.65
CA PHE A 38 24.73 -3.50 -4.91
C PHE A 38 23.76 -4.26 -5.82
N ILE A 39 23.41 -3.71 -6.99
CA ILE A 39 22.57 -4.37 -8.00
C ILE A 39 23.26 -5.65 -8.53
N ASP A 40 24.56 -5.55 -8.82
CA ASP A 40 25.36 -6.67 -9.32
C ASP A 40 25.42 -7.82 -8.31
N GLU A 41 25.66 -7.50 -7.03
CA GLU A 41 25.68 -8.47 -5.92
C GLU A 41 24.30 -9.10 -5.64
N ASN A 42 23.20 -8.42 -5.98
CA ASN A 42 21.83 -8.87 -5.72
C ASN A 42 21.06 -9.32 -6.97
N THR A 43 21.72 -9.50 -8.11
CA THR A 43 21.06 -9.79 -9.40
C THR A 43 20.07 -10.95 -9.31
N THR A 44 20.45 -12.03 -8.61
CA THR A 44 19.58 -13.21 -8.42
C THR A 44 18.27 -12.85 -7.70
N TYR A 45 18.34 -12.12 -6.59
CA TYR A 45 17.15 -11.69 -5.85
C TYR A 45 16.26 -10.75 -6.68
N LEU A 46 16.87 -9.83 -7.44
CA LEU A 46 16.12 -8.91 -8.31
C LEU A 46 15.38 -9.64 -9.42
N ALA A 47 16.03 -10.62 -10.04
CA ALA A 47 15.43 -11.48 -11.05
C ALA A 47 14.25 -12.28 -10.46
N ILE A 48 14.43 -12.91 -9.29
CA ILE A 48 13.36 -13.62 -8.58
C ILE A 48 12.18 -12.68 -8.30
N ILE A 49 12.43 -11.48 -7.77
CA ILE A 49 11.38 -10.48 -7.50
C ILE A 49 10.63 -10.15 -8.79
N ALA A 50 11.33 -9.74 -9.84
CA ALA A 50 10.71 -9.29 -11.08
C ALA A 50 9.84 -10.39 -11.73
N PHE A 51 10.39 -11.60 -11.90
CA PHE A 51 9.65 -12.71 -12.50
C PHE A 51 8.43 -13.11 -11.65
N SER A 52 8.60 -13.20 -10.33
CA SER A 52 7.53 -13.57 -9.39
C SER A 52 6.42 -12.52 -9.31
N GLN A 53 6.74 -11.24 -9.48
CA GLN A 53 5.74 -10.17 -9.46
C GLN A 53 5.00 -10.04 -10.80
N TYR A 54 5.68 -10.24 -11.94
CA TYR A 54 5.05 -10.16 -13.27
C TYR A 54 4.20 -11.38 -13.63
N VAL A 55 4.64 -12.57 -13.23
CA VAL A 55 3.96 -13.85 -13.51
C VAL A 55 3.81 -14.62 -12.20
N GLN A 56 2.85 -14.17 -11.40
CA GLN A 56 2.63 -14.69 -10.04
C GLN A 56 2.27 -16.17 -10.00
N GLU A 57 1.79 -16.76 -11.10
CA GLU A 57 1.46 -18.18 -11.26
C GLU A 57 2.68 -19.08 -11.56
N ALA A 58 3.79 -18.51 -12.02
CA ALA A 58 4.99 -19.28 -12.35
C ALA A 58 5.46 -20.11 -11.15
N SER A 59 5.96 -21.33 -11.41
CA SER A 59 6.53 -22.17 -10.37
C SER A 59 7.93 -21.67 -9.97
N PHE A 60 8.43 -22.12 -8.81
CA PHE A 60 9.77 -21.78 -8.38
C PHE A 60 10.83 -22.30 -9.38
N ASP A 61 10.66 -23.52 -9.90
CA ASP A 61 11.57 -24.11 -10.92
C ASP A 61 11.62 -23.28 -12.22
N GLU A 62 10.48 -22.71 -12.66
CA GLU A 62 10.42 -21.83 -13.82
C GLU A 62 11.17 -20.52 -13.55
N VAL A 63 10.98 -19.94 -12.36
CA VAL A 63 11.70 -18.74 -11.92
C VAL A 63 13.21 -19.00 -11.80
N GLU A 64 13.64 -20.13 -11.22
CA GLU A 64 15.05 -20.51 -11.15
C GLU A 64 15.68 -20.69 -12.54
N THR A 65 14.90 -21.20 -13.50
CA THR A 65 15.36 -21.32 -14.89
C THR A 65 15.55 -19.94 -15.52
N LEU A 66 14.59 -19.02 -15.35
CA LEU A 66 14.72 -17.63 -15.82
C LEU A 66 15.88 -16.88 -15.15
N VAL A 67 16.12 -17.13 -13.86
CA VAL A 67 17.26 -16.58 -13.12
C VAL A 67 18.58 -17.01 -13.74
N LYS A 68 18.74 -18.29 -14.11
CA LYS A 68 19.95 -18.76 -14.80
C LYS A 68 20.15 -18.03 -16.13
N VAL A 69 19.09 -17.86 -16.92
CA VAL A 69 19.14 -17.11 -18.19
C VAL A 69 19.55 -15.65 -17.95
N MET A 70 19.06 -15.03 -16.87
CA MET A 70 19.43 -13.66 -16.50
C MET A 70 20.90 -13.55 -16.08
N LEU A 71 21.42 -14.52 -15.32
CA LEU A 71 22.82 -14.56 -14.93
C LEU A 71 23.74 -14.75 -16.15
N ASP A 72 23.38 -15.64 -17.08
CA ASP A 72 24.10 -15.81 -18.34
C ASP A 72 24.07 -14.56 -19.22
N TYR A 73 22.92 -13.86 -19.27
CA TYR A 73 22.79 -12.57 -19.93
C TYR A 73 23.72 -11.50 -19.31
N ARG A 74 23.71 -11.38 -17.98
CA ARG A 74 24.58 -10.46 -17.24
C ARG A 74 26.05 -10.73 -17.53
N ASP A 75 26.47 -11.99 -17.43
CA ASP A 75 27.86 -12.38 -17.60
C ASP A 75 28.35 -12.12 -19.04
N ARG A 76 27.48 -12.32 -20.05
CA ARG A 76 27.77 -11.92 -21.43
C ARG A 76 27.93 -10.41 -21.58
N CYS A 77 27.04 -9.63 -20.99
CA CYS A 77 27.13 -8.16 -21.05
C CYS A 77 28.33 -7.58 -20.28
N TRP A 78 28.80 -8.28 -19.24
CA TRP A 78 30.05 -7.93 -18.56
C TRP A 78 31.29 -8.28 -19.38
N ALA A 79 31.25 -9.38 -20.13
CA ALA A 79 32.34 -9.77 -21.01
C ALA A 79 32.44 -8.86 -22.24
N ASP A 80 31.31 -8.47 -22.83
CA ASP A 80 31.22 -7.56 -23.97
C ASP A 80 29.95 -6.70 -23.90
N ASN A 81 30.11 -5.44 -23.47
CA ASN A 81 29.01 -4.49 -23.36
C ASN A 81 28.57 -3.90 -24.71
N THR A 82 29.28 -4.20 -25.80
CA THR A 82 28.96 -3.71 -27.15
C THR A 82 27.91 -4.59 -27.84
N LEU A 83 27.58 -5.73 -27.24
CA LEU A 83 26.51 -6.62 -27.71
C LEU A 83 25.17 -5.86 -27.75
N PRO A 84 24.38 -5.98 -28.84
CA PRO A 84 23.14 -5.21 -29.00
C PRO A 84 22.14 -5.40 -27.86
N GLU A 85 22.03 -6.61 -27.31
CA GLU A 85 21.12 -6.89 -26.20
C GLU A 85 21.46 -6.11 -24.92
N CYS A 86 22.74 -5.81 -24.69
CA CYS A 86 23.22 -5.12 -23.50
C CYS A 86 22.86 -3.62 -23.45
N SER A 87 22.31 -3.09 -24.55
CA SER A 87 21.78 -1.73 -24.63
C SER A 87 20.34 -1.59 -24.13
N LYS A 88 19.62 -2.71 -23.92
CA LYS A 88 18.24 -2.71 -23.43
C LYS A 88 18.17 -2.28 -21.96
N THR A 89 17.05 -1.71 -21.56
CA THR A 89 16.76 -1.54 -20.13
C THR A 89 16.61 -2.91 -19.48
N ALA A 90 16.89 -2.99 -18.17
CA ALA A 90 16.78 -4.25 -17.44
C ALA A 90 15.36 -4.83 -17.52
N ASN A 91 14.33 -3.98 -17.45
CA ASN A 91 12.94 -4.42 -17.54
C ASN A 91 12.56 -4.94 -18.92
N ASP A 92 13.02 -4.30 -20.01
CA ASP A 92 12.79 -4.82 -21.36
C ASP A 92 13.48 -6.19 -21.53
N ALA A 93 14.71 -6.36 -21.04
CA ALA A 93 15.43 -7.63 -21.08
C ALA A 93 14.74 -8.74 -20.26
N ILE A 94 14.26 -8.42 -19.05
CA ILE A 94 13.48 -9.34 -18.19
C ILE A 94 12.20 -9.80 -18.90
N GLN A 95 11.49 -8.87 -19.54
CA GLN A 95 10.25 -9.18 -20.27
C GLN A 95 10.51 -9.99 -21.54
N ASP A 96 11.63 -9.75 -22.24
CA ASP A 96 12.08 -10.61 -23.33
C ASP A 96 12.30 -12.05 -22.83
N MET A 97 13.01 -12.24 -21.71
CA MET A 97 13.25 -13.58 -21.14
C MET A 97 11.94 -14.31 -20.78
N LEU A 98 10.95 -13.61 -20.23
CA LEU A 98 9.62 -14.16 -19.97
C LEU A 98 8.90 -14.60 -21.25
N CYS A 99 9.07 -13.86 -22.34
CA CYS A 99 8.43 -14.15 -23.62
C CYS A 99 9.15 -15.21 -24.44
N ASP A 100 10.47 -15.34 -24.29
CA ASP A 100 11.31 -16.29 -25.02
C ASP A 100 11.31 -17.69 -24.38
N MET A 101 10.91 -17.81 -23.11
CA MET A 101 10.78 -19.12 -22.47
C MET A 101 9.63 -19.93 -23.09
N GLU A 102 10.00 -21.05 -23.72
CA GLU A 102 9.07 -21.90 -24.48
C GLU A 102 7.87 -22.35 -23.62
N GLY A 103 6.66 -22.04 -24.10
CA GLY A 103 5.39 -22.45 -23.49
C GLY A 103 4.97 -21.65 -22.24
N LEU A 104 5.86 -20.88 -21.61
CA LEU A 104 5.57 -20.11 -20.40
C LEU A 104 4.44 -19.07 -20.63
N PRO A 105 4.44 -18.26 -21.71
CA PRO A 105 3.40 -17.27 -21.96
C PRO A 105 2.01 -17.87 -22.17
N GLN A 106 1.93 -19.05 -22.81
CA GLN A 106 0.66 -19.75 -23.02
C GLN A 106 0.18 -20.41 -21.72
N LYS A 107 1.09 -21.04 -20.97
CA LYS A 107 0.80 -21.74 -19.71
C LYS A 107 0.16 -20.82 -18.67
N HIS A 108 0.70 -19.61 -18.49
CA HIS A 108 0.24 -18.65 -17.49
C HIS A 108 -0.56 -17.48 -18.06
N ASN A 109 -1.04 -17.62 -19.31
CA ASN A 109 -1.99 -16.71 -19.97
C ASN A 109 -1.52 -15.24 -20.12
N PHE A 110 -0.25 -15.00 -20.44
CA PHE A 110 0.31 -13.67 -20.73
C PHE A 110 0.90 -13.52 -22.14
N SER A 111 0.67 -14.50 -23.02
CA SER A 111 1.11 -14.47 -24.44
C SER A 111 0.67 -13.21 -25.20
N HIS A 112 -0.48 -12.63 -24.83
CA HIS A 112 -1.00 -11.39 -25.39
C HIS A 112 -0.10 -10.16 -25.11
N CYS A 113 0.72 -10.20 -24.05
CA CYS A 113 1.75 -9.19 -23.80
C CYS A 113 2.98 -9.39 -24.68
N CYS A 114 3.37 -10.64 -24.94
CA CYS A 114 4.53 -10.98 -25.78
C CYS A 114 4.33 -10.63 -27.26
N GLY A 115 3.08 -10.52 -27.72
CA GLY A 115 2.76 -9.99 -29.05
C GLY A 115 2.95 -8.46 -29.21
N LYS A 116 3.32 -7.75 -28.14
CA LYS A 116 3.65 -6.30 -28.14
C LYS A 116 5.16 -6.11 -28.01
N ALA A 117 5.65 -4.87 -28.13
CA ALA A 117 7.06 -4.50 -27.88
C ALA A 117 7.15 -3.12 -27.23
N GLY A 118 8.27 -2.81 -26.55
CA GLY A 118 8.52 -1.52 -25.89
C GLY A 118 7.46 -1.14 -24.85
N PHE A 119 7.09 0.14 -24.79
CA PHE A 119 6.13 0.66 -23.82
C PHE A 119 4.78 -0.09 -23.79
N PRO A 120 4.11 -0.41 -24.92
CA PRO A 120 2.90 -1.25 -24.91
C PRO A 120 3.06 -2.63 -24.27
N ARG A 121 4.25 -3.26 -24.37
CA ARG A 121 4.54 -4.53 -23.70
C ARG A 121 4.69 -4.33 -22.19
N ARG A 122 5.48 -3.35 -21.77
CA ARG A 122 5.69 -3.06 -20.34
C ARG A 122 4.38 -2.74 -19.62
N LEU A 123 3.54 -1.92 -20.25
CA LEU A 123 2.21 -1.60 -19.74
C LEU A 123 1.31 -2.86 -19.64
N CYS A 124 1.41 -3.78 -20.60
CA CYS A 124 0.67 -5.04 -20.54
C CYS A 124 1.10 -5.91 -19.35
N PHE A 125 2.41 -6.07 -19.13
CA PHE A 125 2.94 -6.80 -17.96
C PHE A 125 2.55 -6.14 -16.64
N PHE A 126 2.53 -4.79 -16.58
CA PHE A 126 2.03 -4.06 -15.43
C PHE A 126 0.55 -4.37 -15.14
N TYR A 127 -0.32 -4.38 -16.16
CA TYR A 127 -1.73 -4.75 -16.00
C TYR A 127 -1.94 -6.25 -15.73
N ASN A 128 -0.98 -7.11 -16.08
CA ASN A 128 -1.03 -8.54 -15.80
C ASN A 128 -0.87 -8.86 -14.30
N LYS A 129 -0.26 -7.96 -13.52
CA LYS A 129 -0.13 -8.10 -12.06
C LYS A 129 -1.50 -8.18 -11.39
N LYS A 130 -1.68 -9.15 -10.50
CA LYS A 130 -2.93 -9.43 -9.76
C LYS A 130 -2.77 -9.00 -8.31
N ALA A 131 -3.43 -7.90 -7.94
CA ALA A 131 -3.45 -7.41 -6.56
C ALA A 131 -4.07 -8.43 -5.59
N ASN A 132 -5.16 -9.08 -6.01
CA ASN A 132 -5.76 -10.18 -5.24
C ASN A 132 -5.06 -11.49 -5.57
N VAL A 133 -4.37 -12.04 -4.58
CA VAL A 133 -3.56 -13.26 -4.70
C VAL A 133 -4.24 -14.51 -4.13
N GLY A 134 -5.57 -14.49 -3.96
CA GLY A 134 -6.34 -15.61 -3.43
C GLY A 134 -6.33 -16.88 -4.28
N PHE A 135 -5.79 -16.82 -5.50
CA PHE A 135 -5.52 -18.00 -6.34
C PHE A 135 -4.27 -18.78 -5.89
N LEU A 136 -3.41 -18.17 -5.06
CA LEU A 136 -2.25 -18.84 -4.48
C LEU A 136 -2.66 -19.66 -3.26
N PRO A 137 -2.00 -20.82 -3.01
CA PRO A 137 -2.19 -21.53 -1.75
C PRO A 137 -1.73 -20.68 -0.56
N PRO A 138 -2.18 -21.02 0.66
CA PRO A 138 -1.66 -20.43 1.90
C PRO A 138 -0.13 -20.41 1.91
N PHE A 139 0.46 -19.39 2.55
CA PHE A 139 1.91 -19.26 2.61
C PHE A 139 2.54 -20.54 3.17
N PRO A 140 3.52 -21.15 2.46
CA PRO A 140 4.11 -22.42 2.89
C PRO A 140 4.88 -22.20 4.20
N THR A 141 4.27 -22.62 5.31
CA THR A 141 4.86 -22.48 6.64
C THR A 141 5.51 -23.79 7.01
N LEU A 142 6.83 -23.86 6.86
CA LEU A 142 7.64 -25.00 7.33
C LEU A 142 7.62 -25.08 8.86
N ASP A 143 7.66 -26.31 9.36
CA ASP A 143 7.95 -26.57 10.77
C ASP A 143 9.29 -25.91 11.16
N PRO A 144 9.45 -25.34 12.37
CA PRO A 144 10.66 -24.65 12.77
C PRO A 144 11.94 -25.48 12.64
N GLU A 145 11.88 -26.79 12.88
CA GLU A 145 13.01 -27.69 12.72
C GLU A 145 13.35 -27.89 11.24
N GLU A 146 12.35 -28.15 10.40
CA GLU A 146 12.52 -28.30 8.94
C GLU A 146 13.06 -27.01 8.30
N LYS A 147 12.55 -25.85 8.74
CA LYS A 147 13.01 -24.53 8.31
C LYS A 147 14.50 -24.34 8.59
N CYS A 148 14.94 -24.71 9.79
CA CYS A 148 16.34 -24.61 10.17
C CYS A 148 17.22 -25.63 9.47
N GLN A 149 16.71 -26.83 9.20
CA GLN A 149 17.43 -27.82 8.39
C GLN A 149 17.60 -27.32 6.96
N ALA A 150 16.55 -26.78 6.34
CA ALA A 150 16.61 -26.20 5.00
C ALA A 150 17.63 -25.05 4.94
N TYR A 151 17.58 -24.12 5.90
CA TYR A 151 18.53 -23.02 6.00
C TYR A 151 19.98 -23.47 6.18
N LYS A 152 20.23 -24.47 7.04
CA LYS A 152 21.58 -25.02 7.28
C LYS A 152 22.12 -25.82 6.09
N ASN A 153 21.26 -26.49 5.34
CA ASN A 153 21.65 -27.28 4.18
C ASN A 153 22.02 -26.41 2.98
N ASN A 154 21.18 -25.42 2.66
CA ASN A 154 21.42 -24.47 1.58
C ASN A 154 20.67 -23.16 1.88
N SER A 155 21.36 -22.23 2.55
CA SER A 155 20.80 -20.94 2.94
C SER A 155 20.36 -20.12 1.74
N GLU A 156 21.12 -20.17 0.64
CA GLU A 156 20.83 -19.42 -0.59
C GLU A 156 19.52 -19.89 -1.24
N SER A 157 19.37 -21.19 -1.51
CA SER A 157 18.13 -21.74 -2.09
C SER A 157 16.93 -21.52 -1.16
N PHE A 158 17.13 -21.62 0.16
CA PHE A 158 16.09 -21.32 1.15
C PHE A 158 15.61 -19.86 1.07
N LEU A 159 16.54 -18.89 0.97
CA LEU A 159 16.22 -17.48 0.85
C LEU A 159 15.63 -17.12 -0.51
N HIS A 160 16.06 -17.78 -1.59
CA HIS A 160 15.47 -17.63 -2.92
C HIS A 160 14.00 -18.07 -2.93
N LEU A 161 13.69 -19.22 -2.33
CA LEU A 161 12.32 -19.71 -2.20
C LEU A 161 11.46 -18.76 -1.36
N TYR A 162 12.01 -18.27 -0.23
CA TYR A 162 11.34 -17.26 0.58
C TYR A 162 11.03 -15.99 -0.23
N MET A 163 12.00 -15.46 -0.96
CA MET A 163 11.83 -14.27 -1.79
C MET A 163 10.76 -14.48 -2.87
N TYR A 164 10.78 -15.62 -3.55
CA TYR A 164 9.77 -16.00 -4.54
C TYR A 164 8.35 -16.00 -3.94
N GLU A 165 8.15 -16.65 -2.79
CA GLU A 165 6.83 -16.75 -2.16
C GLU A 165 6.32 -15.40 -1.62
N VAL A 166 7.22 -14.55 -1.13
CA VAL A 166 6.87 -13.19 -0.67
C VAL A 166 6.56 -12.27 -1.86
N ALA A 167 7.40 -12.27 -2.90
CA ALA A 167 7.26 -11.39 -4.06
C ALA A 167 5.96 -11.66 -4.84
N ARG A 168 5.63 -12.92 -5.13
CA ARG A 168 4.39 -13.28 -5.86
C ARG A 168 3.10 -12.95 -5.11
N ARG A 169 3.16 -12.85 -3.77
CA ARG A 169 2.04 -12.40 -2.92
C ARG A 169 1.98 -10.89 -2.76
N ASN A 170 3.02 -10.17 -3.18
CA ASN A 170 3.17 -8.73 -3.02
C ASN A 170 3.64 -8.09 -4.34
N PRO A 171 2.84 -8.18 -5.43
CA PRO A 171 3.28 -7.82 -6.79
C PRO A 171 3.59 -6.32 -7.03
N PHE A 172 3.18 -5.47 -6.08
CA PHE A 172 3.39 -4.01 -6.12
C PHE A 172 4.34 -3.50 -5.04
N VAL A 173 4.89 -4.39 -4.21
CA VAL A 173 5.89 -3.98 -3.21
C VAL A 173 7.21 -3.71 -3.92
N PHE A 174 7.83 -2.57 -3.61
CA PHE A 174 9.06 -2.16 -4.27
C PHE A 174 10.23 -3.08 -3.90
N ALA A 175 11.11 -3.35 -4.86
CA ALA A 175 12.23 -4.26 -4.69
C ALA A 175 13.11 -3.94 -3.46
N PRO A 176 13.44 -2.67 -3.13
CA PRO A 176 14.22 -2.36 -1.93
C PRO A 176 13.57 -2.81 -0.62
N VAL A 177 12.23 -2.74 -0.52
CA VAL A 177 11.49 -3.24 0.64
C VAL A 177 11.58 -4.77 0.73
N LEU A 178 11.43 -5.47 -0.40
CA LEU A 178 11.53 -6.93 -0.44
C LEU A 178 12.93 -7.41 -0.06
N LEU A 179 13.98 -6.74 -0.54
CA LEU A 179 15.37 -7.05 -0.17
C LEU A 179 15.63 -6.82 1.33
N ALA A 180 15.13 -5.72 1.90
CA ALA A 180 15.24 -5.46 3.34
C ALA A 180 14.51 -6.55 4.17
N VAL A 181 13.32 -6.96 3.73
CA VAL A 181 12.54 -8.04 4.35
C VAL A 181 13.30 -9.38 4.31
N ALA A 182 13.93 -9.71 3.18
CA ALA A 182 14.74 -10.92 3.08
C ALA A 182 15.98 -10.88 3.99
N ALA A 183 16.68 -9.75 4.06
CA ALA A 183 17.83 -9.60 4.95
C ALA A 183 17.44 -9.75 6.44
N TRP A 184 16.33 -9.16 6.86
CA TRP A 184 15.84 -9.33 8.24
C TRP A 184 15.34 -10.75 8.52
N PHE A 185 14.78 -11.41 7.52
CA PHE A 185 14.37 -12.81 7.64
C PHE A 185 15.58 -13.76 7.76
N GLU A 186 16.65 -13.49 7.01
CA GLU A 186 17.92 -14.21 7.13
C GLU A 186 18.55 -14.03 8.54
N GLU A 187 18.54 -12.80 9.08
CA GLU A 187 18.99 -12.53 10.45
C GLU A 187 18.15 -13.32 11.48
N ALA A 188 16.83 -13.36 11.27
CA ALA A 188 15.92 -14.14 12.09
C ALA A 188 16.21 -15.64 12.01
N ALA A 189 16.43 -16.18 10.82
CA ALA A 189 16.80 -17.59 10.62
C ALA A 189 18.13 -17.92 11.31
N THR A 190 19.16 -17.10 11.09
CA THR A 190 20.48 -17.23 11.71
C THR A 190 20.38 -17.26 13.24
N THR A 191 19.60 -16.36 13.83
CA THR A 191 19.44 -16.27 15.28
C THR A 191 18.59 -17.42 15.84
N CYS A 192 17.42 -17.67 15.24
CA CYS A 192 16.43 -18.58 15.80
C CYS A 192 16.80 -20.05 15.62
N CYS A 193 17.60 -20.40 14.61
CA CYS A 193 18.05 -21.77 14.41
C CYS A 193 19.09 -22.25 15.43
N GLU A 194 19.66 -21.34 16.22
CA GLU A 194 20.58 -21.64 17.33
C GLU A 194 19.89 -21.63 18.70
N GLN A 195 18.60 -21.27 18.77
CA GLN A 195 17.82 -21.26 19.99
C GLN A 195 17.15 -22.63 20.25
N GLN A 196 16.91 -22.96 21.51
CA GLN A 196 16.12 -24.15 21.86
C GLN A 196 14.64 -23.98 21.48
N GLN A 197 14.06 -22.80 21.75
CA GLN A 197 12.65 -22.50 21.45
C GLN A 197 12.51 -21.83 20.07
N LYS A 198 12.78 -22.59 19.01
CA LYS A 198 12.80 -22.07 17.63
C LYS A 198 11.47 -21.43 17.22
N ALA A 199 10.35 -22.11 17.50
CA ALA A 199 9.01 -21.64 17.16
C ALA A 199 8.72 -20.23 17.70
N THR A 200 8.92 -20.06 19.02
CA THR A 200 8.71 -18.78 19.72
C THR A 200 9.63 -17.70 19.17
N CYS A 201 10.90 -18.03 18.91
CA CYS A 201 11.85 -17.08 18.34
C CYS A 201 11.42 -16.61 16.95
N PHE A 202 11.06 -17.53 16.05
CA PHE A 202 10.60 -17.19 14.71
C PHE A 202 9.33 -16.34 14.74
N GLN A 203 8.36 -16.68 15.60
CA GLN A 203 7.14 -15.89 15.73
C GLN A 203 7.43 -14.46 16.18
N ALA A 204 8.29 -14.29 17.19
CA ALA A 204 8.68 -12.98 17.70
C ALA A 204 9.43 -12.13 16.65
N LYS A 205 10.34 -12.75 15.89
CA LYS A 205 11.13 -12.06 14.84
C LYS A 205 10.32 -11.79 13.56
N ALA A 206 9.38 -12.67 13.20
CA ALA A 206 8.56 -12.51 12.00
C ALA A 206 7.48 -11.43 12.12
N ALA A 207 6.99 -11.14 13.33
CA ALA A 207 5.96 -10.14 13.58
C ALA A 207 6.35 -8.72 13.06
N PRO A 208 7.49 -8.12 13.47
CA PRO A 208 7.89 -6.80 12.97
C PRO A 208 8.20 -6.79 11.47
N ILE A 209 8.77 -7.88 10.93
CA ILE A 209 9.05 -8.02 9.49
C ILE A 209 7.73 -7.98 8.69
N THR A 210 6.74 -8.74 9.14
CA THR A 210 5.42 -8.80 8.51
C THR A 210 4.70 -7.46 8.60
N GLN A 211 4.81 -6.77 9.74
CA GLN A 211 4.21 -5.44 9.92
C GLN A 211 4.83 -4.41 8.97
N TYR A 212 6.17 -4.39 8.85
CA TYR A 212 6.87 -3.50 7.91
C TYR A 212 6.50 -3.77 6.46
N LEU A 213 6.45 -5.05 6.05
CA LEU A 213 6.04 -5.44 4.70
C LEU A 213 4.61 -4.99 4.40
N LYS A 214 3.67 -5.25 5.31
CA LYS A 214 2.26 -4.86 5.13
C LYS A 214 2.09 -3.35 5.04
N ALA A 215 2.70 -2.59 5.96
CA ALA A 215 2.63 -1.13 5.96
C ALA A 215 3.20 -0.54 4.67
N SER A 216 4.36 -1.04 4.22
CA SER A 216 4.99 -0.63 2.96
C SER A 216 4.11 -0.98 1.76
N SER A 217 3.55 -2.19 1.74
CA SER A 217 2.66 -2.67 0.68
C SER A 217 1.41 -1.80 0.54
N SER A 218 0.69 -1.55 1.65
CA SER A 218 -0.51 -0.70 1.62
C SER A 218 -0.18 0.72 1.14
N TYR A 219 0.91 1.32 1.63
CA TYR A 219 1.32 2.66 1.20
C TYR A 219 1.70 2.69 -0.30
N GLN A 220 2.57 1.78 -0.75
CA GLN A 220 3.05 1.69 -2.13
C GLN A 220 1.90 1.42 -3.11
N ARG A 221 0.98 0.52 -2.76
CA ARG A 221 -0.24 0.27 -3.52
C ARG A 221 -1.11 1.51 -3.64
N ASN A 222 -1.28 2.28 -2.56
CA ASN A 222 -2.09 3.50 -2.58
C ASN A 222 -1.47 4.58 -3.48
N VAL A 223 -0.17 4.85 -3.36
CA VAL A 223 0.50 5.89 -4.17
C VAL A 223 0.64 5.48 -5.64
N CYS A 224 0.91 4.21 -5.95
CA CYS A 224 0.88 3.73 -7.33
C CYS A 224 -0.55 3.76 -7.89
N GLY A 225 -1.55 3.40 -7.09
CA GLY A 225 -2.95 3.56 -7.46
C GLY A 225 -3.30 5.02 -7.76
N ALA A 226 -2.80 5.96 -6.96
CA ALA A 226 -3.00 7.38 -7.17
C ALA A 226 -2.33 7.90 -8.46
N LEU A 227 -1.09 7.49 -8.72
CA LEU A 227 -0.36 7.80 -9.95
C LEU A 227 -1.13 7.35 -11.20
N ILE A 228 -1.62 6.10 -11.19
CA ILE A 228 -2.31 5.52 -12.34
C ILE A 228 -3.70 6.14 -12.56
N LYS A 229 -4.42 6.46 -11.48
CA LYS A 229 -5.81 6.94 -11.56
C LYS A 229 -5.92 8.44 -11.75
N PHE A 230 -5.09 9.21 -11.05
CA PHE A 230 -5.17 10.67 -10.96
C PHE A 230 -3.96 11.38 -11.57
N GLY A 231 -2.93 10.64 -11.97
CA GLY A 231 -1.75 11.17 -12.67
C GLY A 231 -0.65 11.70 -11.74
N PRO A 232 0.49 12.10 -12.34
CA PRO A 232 1.69 12.49 -11.60
C PRO A 232 1.51 13.77 -10.78
N LYS A 233 0.60 14.69 -11.18
CA LYS A 233 0.31 15.91 -10.42
C LYS A 233 -0.22 15.61 -9.01
N VAL A 234 -1.18 14.70 -8.90
CA VAL A 234 -1.75 14.30 -7.60
C VAL A 234 -0.72 13.54 -6.76
N LEU A 235 0.07 12.65 -7.38
CA LEU A 235 1.19 12.00 -6.68
C LEU A 235 2.19 13.03 -6.14
N ASN A 236 2.53 14.05 -6.93
CA ASN A 236 3.42 15.11 -6.49
C ASN A 236 2.84 15.87 -5.30
N SER A 237 1.54 16.24 -5.31
CA SER A 237 0.88 16.88 -4.17
C SER A 237 0.92 16.01 -2.89
N ILE A 238 0.71 14.69 -3.01
CA ILE A 238 0.87 13.73 -1.91
C ILE A 238 2.30 13.83 -1.35
N ASN A 239 3.31 13.78 -2.21
CA ASN A 239 4.71 13.82 -1.81
C ASN A 239 5.10 15.17 -1.19
N VAL A 240 4.65 16.30 -1.74
CA VAL A 240 4.85 17.63 -1.12
C VAL A 240 4.34 17.60 0.33
N ALA A 241 3.11 17.11 0.56
CA ALA A 241 2.54 17.04 1.91
C ALA A 241 3.32 16.09 2.85
N VAL A 242 3.70 14.91 2.36
CA VAL A 242 4.43 13.91 3.16
C VAL A 242 5.82 14.41 3.55
N PHE A 243 6.60 14.90 2.59
CA PHE A 243 7.95 15.39 2.85
C PHE A 243 7.97 16.68 3.68
N SER A 244 7.02 17.59 3.46
CA SER A 244 6.92 18.82 4.26
C SER A 244 6.58 18.56 5.72
N LYS A 245 5.74 17.55 6.00
CA LYS A 245 5.45 17.12 7.38
C LYS A 245 6.63 16.40 8.03
N LYS A 246 7.34 15.58 7.26
CA LYS A 246 8.47 14.79 7.79
C LYS A 246 9.70 15.66 8.02
N PHE A 247 9.94 16.61 7.12
CA PHE A 247 11.12 17.49 7.08
C PHE A 247 10.70 18.97 7.07
N PRO A 248 10.01 19.49 8.10
CA PRO A 248 9.48 20.86 8.11
C PRO A 248 10.54 21.98 8.04
N LYS A 249 11.83 21.63 8.15
CA LYS A 249 12.98 22.53 8.01
C LYS A 249 13.48 22.65 6.57
N ILE A 250 13.15 21.71 5.68
CA ILE A 250 13.57 21.77 4.27
C ILE A 250 13.04 23.04 3.61
N GLY A 251 13.86 23.73 2.83
CA GLY A 251 13.40 24.88 2.02
C GLY A 251 12.59 24.42 0.81
N PHE A 252 11.62 25.22 0.36
CA PHE A 252 10.75 24.86 -0.78
C PHE A 252 11.53 24.51 -2.07
N LYS A 253 12.64 25.21 -2.33
CA LYS A 253 13.51 24.92 -3.49
C LYS A 253 14.23 23.56 -3.36
N ASP A 254 14.70 23.22 -2.16
CA ASP A 254 15.34 21.92 -1.92
C ASP A 254 14.32 20.79 -1.98
N LEU A 255 13.10 21.03 -1.48
CA LEU A 255 11.99 20.09 -1.59
C LEU A 255 11.62 19.82 -3.04
N THR A 256 11.43 20.86 -3.85
CA THR A 256 11.08 20.70 -5.28
C THR A 256 12.14 19.92 -6.05
N THR A 257 13.44 20.17 -5.78
CA THR A 257 14.53 19.38 -6.38
C THR A 257 14.48 17.92 -5.93
N LEU A 258 14.20 17.66 -4.64
CA LEU A 258 14.05 16.28 -4.13
C LEU A 258 12.84 15.56 -4.76
N LEU A 259 11.76 16.30 -5.02
CA LEU A 259 10.54 15.73 -5.60
C LEU A 259 10.71 15.27 -7.05
N GLU A 260 11.65 15.86 -7.81
CA GLU A 260 12.02 15.39 -9.15
C GLU A 260 12.60 13.95 -9.08
N ASP A 261 13.53 13.71 -8.14
CA ASP A 261 14.10 12.38 -7.90
C ASP A 261 13.02 11.38 -7.43
N VAL A 262 12.13 11.84 -6.54
CA VAL A 262 11.01 11.02 -6.02
C VAL A 262 10.02 10.65 -7.13
N SER A 263 9.75 11.55 -8.07
CA SER A 263 8.87 11.27 -9.22
C SER A 263 9.46 10.15 -10.08
N SER A 264 10.74 10.25 -10.44
CA SER A 264 11.42 9.20 -11.22
C SER A 264 11.45 7.85 -10.48
N MET A 265 11.65 7.87 -9.16
CA MET A 265 11.56 6.65 -8.35
C MET A 265 10.18 6.00 -8.45
N TYR A 266 9.09 6.76 -8.27
CA TYR A 266 7.74 6.21 -8.36
C TYR A 266 7.39 5.71 -9.76
N GLU A 267 7.87 6.35 -10.83
CA GLU A 267 7.63 5.91 -12.21
C GLU A 267 8.13 4.47 -12.42
N GLY A 268 9.41 4.18 -12.17
CA GLY A 268 9.93 2.83 -12.39
C GLY A 268 9.49 1.83 -11.31
N CYS A 269 9.41 2.24 -10.03
CA CYS A 269 8.96 1.34 -8.97
C CYS A 269 7.50 0.89 -9.16
N CYS A 270 6.59 1.79 -9.57
CA CYS A 270 5.20 1.42 -9.81
C CYS A 270 5.03 0.56 -11.07
N GLU A 271 5.80 0.80 -12.13
CA GLU A 271 5.82 -0.04 -13.34
C GLU A 271 6.32 -1.47 -13.05
N GLY A 272 7.17 -1.62 -12.03
CA GLY A 272 7.80 -2.89 -11.64
C GLY A 272 9.22 -3.07 -12.18
N ASP A 273 9.86 -2.00 -12.67
CA ASP A 273 11.26 -2.02 -13.04
C ASP A 273 12.13 -2.05 -11.76
N VAL A 274 12.53 -3.26 -11.36
CA VAL A 274 13.26 -3.48 -10.11
C VAL A 274 14.63 -2.80 -10.07
N VAL A 275 15.29 -2.64 -11.23
CA VAL A 275 16.64 -2.04 -11.32
C VAL A 275 16.54 -0.53 -11.30
N HIS A 276 15.65 0.04 -12.13
CA HIS A 276 15.38 1.48 -12.10
C HIS A 276 14.91 1.92 -10.72
N CYS A 277 14.02 1.14 -10.10
CA CYS A 277 13.50 1.41 -8.77
C CYS A 277 14.63 1.53 -7.72
N ILE A 278 15.59 0.60 -7.70
CA ILE A 278 16.74 0.65 -6.78
C ILE A 278 17.63 1.86 -7.06
N ARG A 279 17.91 2.15 -8.34
CA ARG A 279 18.75 3.29 -8.74
C ARG A 279 18.14 4.61 -8.28
N SER A 280 16.88 4.84 -8.65
CA SER A 280 16.17 6.09 -8.34
C SER A 280 15.88 6.23 -6.84
N GLN A 281 15.57 5.14 -6.13
CA GLN A 281 15.43 5.17 -4.67
C GLN A 281 16.75 5.49 -3.97
N SER A 282 17.86 4.91 -4.43
CA SER A 282 19.19 5.24 -3.92
C SER A 282 19.54 6.71 -4.16
N GLN A 283 19.19 7.26 -5.32
CA GLN A 283 19.35 8.69 -5.64
C GLN A 283 18.58 9.58 -4.66
N VAL A 284 17.30 9.29 -4.39
CA VAL A 284 16.48 10.01 -3.40
C VAL A 284 17.15 9.99 -2.01
N VAL A 285 17.61 8.82 -1.57
CA VAL A 285 18.25 8.64 -0.26
C VAL A 285 19.55 9.41 -0.16
N ASN A 286 20.38 9.37 -1.21
CA ASN A 286 21.64 10.10 -1.25
C ASN A 286 21.41 11.62 -1.29
N HIS A 287 20.41 12.09 -2.03
CA HIS A 287 20.00 13.49 -1.99
C HIS A 287 19.67 13.92 -0.56
N ILE A 288 18.80 13.17 0.13
CA ILE A 288 18.41 13.44 1.53
C ILE A 288 19.64 13.47 2.44
N CYS A 289 20.52 12.47 2.35
CA CYS A 289 21.69 12.37 3.24
C CYS A 289 22.78 13.41 2.95
N SER A 290 22.99 13.80 1.70
CA SER A 290 23.94 14.85 1.31
C SER A 290 23.57 16.23 1.87
N LYS A 291 22.28 16.44 2.15
CA LYS A 291 21.72 17.68 2.71
C LYS A 291 21.07 17.48 4.08
N GLN A 292 21.47 16.45 4.82
CA GLN A 292 20.82 16.06 6.08
C GLN A 292 20.71 17.21 7.10
N ASP A 293 21.74 18.05 7.24
CA ASP A 293 21.75 19.14 8.22
C ASP A 293 20.70 20.23 7.91
N SER A 294 20.33 20.42 6.64
CA SER A 294 19.26 21.35 6.22
C SER A 294 17.88 20.68 6.12
N ILE A 295 17.83 19.35 6.03
CA ILE A 295 16.58 18.60 5.82
C ILE A 295 15.99 18.14 7.16
N SER A 296 16.76 17.44 7.99
CA SER A 296 16.25 16.88 9.24
C SER A 296 17.33 16.53 10.24
N SER A 297 17.09 16.93 11.50
CA SER A 297 17.92 16.54 12.63
C SER A 297 17.77 15.06 13.03
N LYS A 298 16.70 14.38 12.60
CA LYS A 298 16.31 13.04 13.06
C LYS A 298 16.86 11.90 12.21
N ILE A 299 17.52 12.20 11.09
CA ILE A 299 18.00 11.18 10.12
C ILE A 299 19.52 10.96 10.16
N LYS A 300 20.24 11.65 11.04
CA LYS A 300 21.72 11.60 11.11
C LYS A 300 22.23 10.17 11.24
N VAL A 301 21.67 9.42 12.19
CA VAL A 301 21.99 8.00 12.42
C VAL A 301 21.60 7.11 11.24
N CYS A 302 20.60 7.50 10.46
CA CYS A 302 20.17 6.73 9.30
C CYS A 302 21.18 6.85 8.16
N CYS A 303 21.70 8.05 7.91
CA CYS A 303 22.66 8.30 6.83
C CYS A 303 24.02 7.61 7.03
N GLU A 304 24.31 7.13 8.24
CA GLU A 304 25.49 6.33 8.56
C GLU A 304 25.29 4.81 8.27
N LYS A 305 24.06 4.36 8.04
CA LYS A 305 23.74 2.95 7.79
C LYS A 305 24.07 2.50 6.37
N LYS A 306 24.15 1.17 6.19
CA LYS A 306 24.27 0.51 4.87
C LYS A 306 23.01 0.72 4.02
N THR A 307 23.11 0.56 2.71
CA THR A 307 22.08 0.95 1.71
C THR A 307 20.65 0.53 2.09
N LEU A 308 20.38 -0.76 2.31
CA LEU A 308 19.03 -1.24 2.63
C LEU A 308 18.51 -0.75 4.00
N GLU A 309 19.35 -0.75 5.03
CA GLU A 309 18.96 -0.29 6.36
C GLU A 309 18.77 1.22 6.43
N ARG A 310 19.54 1.98 5.64
CA ARG A 310 19.48 3.44 5.56
C ARG A 310 18.10 3.89 5.10
N GLU A 311 17.58 3.26 4.05
CA GLU A 311 16.24 3.53 3.51
C GLU A 311 15.15 3.28 4.53
N ALA A 312 15.10 2.05 5.08
CA ALA A 312 14.12 1.68 6.10
C ALA A 312 14.21 2.60 7.33
N CYS A 313 15.43 3.02 7.71
CA CYS A 313 15.64 3.97 8.81
C CYS A 313 15.08 5.35 8.49
N ILE A 314 15.36 5.92 7.30
CA ILE A 314 14.84 7.25 6.92
C ILE A 314 13.31 7.22 6.87
N ILE A 315 12.71 6.20 6.26
CA ILE A 315 11.25 6.05 6.17
C ILE A 315 10.62 6.01 7.55
N ASN A 316 11.18 5.21 8.48
CA ASN A 316 10.66 5.04 9.84
C ASN A 316 11.10 6.12 10.84
N ALA A 317 12.01 7.02 10.46
CA ALA A 317 12.41 8.13 11.33
C ALA A 317 11.21 9.04 11.66
N ASN A 318 11.12 9.48 12.91
CA ASN A 318 10.09 10.41 13.36
C ASN A 318 10.13 11.72 12.56
N LYS A 319 8.98 12.41 12.48
CA LYS A 319 8.89 13.77 11.93
C LYS A 319 9.86 14.69 12.68
N ASP A 320 10.59 15.55 11.97
CA ASP A 320 11.45 16.53 12.64
C ASP A 320 10.62 17.62 13.34
N ASP A 321 11.23 18.28 14.31
CA ASP A 321 10.59 19.36 15.06
C ASP A 321 10.34 20.55 14.11
N ARG A 322 9.17 21.19 14.26
CA ARG A 322 8.85 22.40 13.50
C ARG A 322 9.91 23.47 13.78
N PRO A 323 10.36 24.24 12.76
CA PRO A 323 11.27 25.37 12.98
C PRO A 323 10.73 26.33 14.04
N GLU A 324 11.60 26.78 14.94
CA GLU A 324 11.24 27.78 15.94
C GLU A 324 10.79 29.09 15.27
N GLY A 325 9.74 29.71 15.82
CA GLY A 325 9.18 30.96 15.29
C GLY A 325 8.28 30.80 14.06
N LEU A 326 8.10 29.59 13.53
CA LEU A 326 7.16 29.35 12.43
C LEU A 326 5.72 29.55 12.93
N SER A 327 5.06 30.60 12.45
CA SER A 327 3.64 30.87 12.71
C SER A 327 2.77 29.71 12.21
N LEU A 328 1.64 29.46 12.87
CA LEU A 328 0.63 28.51 12.40
C LEU A 328 -0.01 28.94 11.07
N ARG A 329 0.04 30.23 10.73
CA ARG A 329 -0.53 30.80 9.52
C ARG A 329 0.56 31.34 8.60
N GLU A 330 0.27 31.34 7.30
CA GLU A 330 1.11 31.96 6.28
C GLU A 330 0.32 33.07 5.57
N ALA A 331 0.60 34.32 5.95
CA ALA A 331 -0.15 35.49 5.52
C ALA A 331 -0.13 35.71 4.00
N LYS A 332 0.91 35.18 3.31
CA LYS A 332 1.00 35.23 1.85
C LYS A 332 -0.27 34.71 1.15
N PHE A 333 -0.92 33.68 1.69
CA PHE A 333 -2.06 33.02 1.03
C PHE A 333 -3.43 33.64 1.36
N THR A 334 -3.50 34.56 2.32
CA THR A 334 -4.78 35.11 2.81
C THR A 334 -4.81 36.63 2.85
N GLU A 335 -3.65 37.28 3.02
CA GLU A 335 -3.54 38.73 3.21
C GLU A 335 -2.86 39.46 2.04
N SER A 336 -2.06 38.75 1.23
CA SER A 336 -1.42 39.34 0.05
C SER A 336 -2.46 39.81 -0.97
N GLU A 337 -2.31 40.99 -1.55
CA GLU A 337 -3.18 41.48 -2.65
C GLU A 337 -2.90 40.75 -3.98
N ASN A 338 -1.79 40.02 -4.07
CA ASN A 338 -1.32 39.38 -5.31
C ASN A 338 -1.71 37.91 -5.42
N VAL A 339 -2.50 37.34 -4.50
CA VAL A 339 -2.86 35.91 -4.47
C VAL A 339 -3.36 35.41 -5.84
N CYS A 340 -4.30 36.13 -6.46
CA CYS A 340 -4.85 35.76 -7.76
C CYS A 340 -3.79 35.85 -8.88
N GLN A 341 -2.94 36.89 -8.86
CA GLN A 341 -1.89 37.09 -9.86
C GLN A 341 -0.81 36.01 -9.77
N GLU A 342 -0.39 35.65 -8.55
CA GLU A 342 0.59 34.59 -8.30
C GLU A 342 0.03 33.22 -8.72
N ARG A 343 -1.23 32.94 -8.37
CA ARG A 343 -1.95 31.74 -8.82
C ARG A 343 -1.98 31.68 -10.36
N ASP A 344 -2.38 32.74 -11.03
CA ASP A 344 -2.56 32.74 -12.49
C ASP A 344 -1.23 32.67 -13.25
N SER A 345 -0.14 33.13 -12.63
CA SER A 345 1.20 33.09 -13.22
C SER A 345 1.77 31.66 -13.28
N ASP A 346 1.60 30.87 -12.22
CA ASP A 346 2.02 29.47 -12.15
C ASP A 346 1.17 28.71 -11.11
N PRO A 347 -0.01 28.20 -11.51
CA PRO A 347 -0.95 27.57 -10.57
C PRO A 347 -0.34 26.34 -9.89
N ASP A 348 0.42 25.52 -10.64
CA ASP A 348 1.00 24.29 -10.13
C ASP A 348 2.02 24.59 -9.03
N LYS A 349 2.91 25.57 -9.25
CA LYS A 349 3.88 26.01 -8.23
C LYS A 349 3.20 26.70 -7.05
N PHE A 350 2.20 27.55 -7.30
CA PHE A 350 1.47 28.26 -6.25
C PHE A 350 0.82 27.29 -5.27
N PHE A 351 0.10 26.27 -5.77
CA PHE A 351 -0.52 25.27 -4.91
C PHE A 351 0.49 24.31 -4.29
N ALA A 352 1.60 23.99 -4.95
CA ALA A 352 2.69 23.24 -4.33
C ALA A 352 3.32 24.01 -3.16
N GLU A 353 3.52 25.32 -3.28
CA GLU A 353 4.02 26.18 -2.20
C GLU A 353 3.01 26.27 -1.06
N PHE A 354 1.71 26.38 -1.37
CA PHE A 354 0.64 26.32 -0.37
C PHE A 354 0.66 25.00 0.40
N ILE A 355 0.68 23.86 -0.30
CA ILE A 355 0.75 22.54 0.35
C ILE A 355 2.00 22.47 1.23
N TYR A 356 3.16 22.93 0.74
CA TYR A 356 4.40 22.94 1.50
C TYR A 356 4.29 23.74 2.81
N GLU A 357 3.88 25.01 2.73
CA GLU A 357 3.80 25.89 3.89
C GLU A 357 2.72 25.43 4.88
N TYR A 358 1.57 24.97 4.41
CA TYR A 358 0.50 24.49 5.28
C TYR A 358 0.91 23.16 5.96
N SER A 359 1.46 22.21 5.20
CA SER A 359 1.85 20.90 5.72
C SER A 359 2.93 20.95 6.79
N ARG A 360 3.96 21.80 6.63
CA ARG A 360 5.04 21.93 7.62
C ARG A 360 4.59 22.62 8.93
N ARG A 361 3.50 23.39 8.88
CA ARG A 361 2.89 24.03 10.07
C ARG A 361 1.94 23.10 10.82
N HIS A 362 1.35 22.13 10.12
CA HIS A 362 0.29 21.23 10.60
C HIS A 362 0.65 19.73 10.53
N PRO A 363 1.67 19.26 11.28
CA PRO A 363 2.04 17.85 11.31
C PRO A 363 0.97 16.92 11.92
N ASP A 364 0.00 17.51 12.61
CA ASP A 364 -1.20 16.93 13.23
C ASP A 364 -2.31 16.61 12.22
N LEU A 365 -2.22 17.11 10.98
CA LEU A 365 -3.16 16.79 9.92
C LEU A 365 -2.69 15.61 9.06
N SER A 366 -3.65 14.81 8.59
CA SER A 366 -3.41 13.70 7.67
C SER A 366 -2.99 14.21 6.28
N THR A 367 -2.40 13.35 5.45
CA THR A 367 -2.12 13.73 4.05
C THR A 367 -3.41 13.97 3.26
N PRO A 368 -4.45 13.10 3.35
CA PRO A 368 -5.73 13.38 2.70
C PRO A 368 -6.37 14.71 3.14
N GLU A 369 -6.29 15.10 4.42
CA GLU A 369 -6.85 16.37 4.90
C GLU A 369 -6.12 17.58 4.30
N LEU A 370 -4.78 17.55 4.25
CA LEU A 370 -4.00 18.62 3.62
C LEU A 370 -4.35 18.79 2.14
N LEU A 371 -4.60 17.70 1.43
CA LEU A 371 -5.03 17.73 0.04
C LEU A 371 -6.48 18.23 -0.11
N ARG A 372 -7.39 17.87 0.81
CA ARG A 372 -8.77 18.40 0.84
C ARG A 372 -8.76 19.90 1.08
N ILE A 373 -8.00 20.39 2.05
CA ILE A 373 -7.81 21.82 2.33
C ILE A 373 -7.31 22.54 1.08
N THR A 374 -6.34 21.96 0.37
CA THR A 374 -5.83 22.52 -0.88
C THR A 374 -6.90 22.58 -1.96
N LYS A 375 -7.72 21.53 -2.13
CA LYS A 375 -8.82 21.53 -3.08
C LYS A 375 -9.90 22.56 -2.73
N VAL A 376 -10.26 22.68 -1.45
CA VAL A 376 -11.14 23.76 -0.95
C VAL A 376 -10.56 25.13 -1.27
N TYR A 377 -9.24 25.31 -1.11
CA TYR A 377 -8.57 26.56 -1.45
C TYR A 377 -8.63 26.87 -2.95
N MET A 378 -8.36 25.88 -3.81
CA MET A 378 -8.43 26.00 -5.26
C MET A 378 -9.82 26.48 -5.70
N ASP A 379 -10.87 25.79 -5.25
CA ASP A 379 -12.25 26.10 -5.61
C ASP A 379 -12.68 27.47 -5.07
N PHE A 380 -12.22 27.83 -3.86
CA PHE A 380 -12.50 29.14 -3.26
C PHE A 380 -11.81 30.29 -4.00
N LEU A 381 -10.57 30.10 -4.44
CA LEU A 381 -9.87 31.10 -5.25
C LEU A 381 -10.47 31.24 -6.65
N GLU A 382 -10.96 30.16 -7.26
CA GLU A 382 -11.64 30.21 -8.55
C GLU A 382 -12.84 31.17 -8.50
N ASP A 383 -13.66 31.07 -7.45
CA ASP A 383 -14.75 32.00 -7.18
C ASP A 383 -14.24 33.41 -6.82
N CYS A 384 -13.40 33.53 -5.78
CA CYS A 384 -12.99 34.84 -5.26
C CYS A 384 -12.23 35.71 -6.29
N CYS A 385 -11.36 35.12 -7.11
CA CYS A 385 -10.59 35.86 -8.10
C CYS A 385 -11.42 36.36 -9.29
N SER A 386 -12.68 35.93 -9.42
CA SER A 386 -13.63 36.44 -10.42
C SER A 386 -14.47 37.62 -9.93
N ARG A 387 -14.39 37.95 -8.63
CA ARG A 387 -15.20 39.01 -7.98
C ARG A 387 -14.52 40.38 -8.05
N GLU A 388 -15.28 41.44 -7.83
CA GLU A 388 -14.77 42.84 -7.84
C GLU A 388 -13.72 43.11 -6.77
N ASN A 389 -13.81 42.45 -5.61
CA ASN A 389 -12.85 42.56 -4.51
C ASN A 389 -12.34 41.16 -4.10
N PRO A 390 -11.37 40.59 -4.85
CA PRO A 390 -10.82 39.28 -4.54
C PRO A 390 -10.22 39.21 -3.14
N ALA A 391 -9.45 40.23 -2.73
CA ALA A 391 -8.78 40.27 -1.44
C ALA A 391 -9.76 40.23 -0.26
N GLY A 392 -10.85 40.97 -0.33
CA GLY A 392 -11.92 40.89 0.66
C GLY A 392 -12.59 39.52 0.72
N CYS A 393 -12.63 38.78 -0.40
CA CYS A 393 -13.21 37.44 -0.48
C CYS A 393 -12.29 36.38 0.10
N TYR A 394 -11.05 36.27 -0.39
CA TYR A 394 -10.16 35.18 0.03
C TYR A 394 -9.57 35.34 1.43
N ARG A 395 -9.67 36.53 2.05
CA ARG A 395 -9.22 36.77 3.43
C ARG A 395 -9.88 35.85 4.47
N HIS A 396 -11.08 35.35 4.18
CA HIS A 396 -11.85 34.49 5.08
C HIS A 396 -11.69 32.99 4.79
N VAL A 397 -10.74 32.60 3.93
CA VAL A 397 -10.62 31.20 3.50
C VAL A 397 -10.27 30.23 4.64
N GLU A 398 -9.58 30.69 5.68
CA GLU A 398 -9.25 29.86 6.84
C GLU A 398 -10.50 29.35 7.57
N ASP A 399 -11.63 30.07 7.50
CA ASP A 399 -12.90 29.59 8.04
C ASP A 399 -13.39 28.35 7.26
N LYS A 400 -13.13 28.30 5.95
CA LYS A 400 -13.43 27.13 5.10
C LYS A 400 -12.50 25.96 5.37
N PHE A 401 -11.22 26.23 5.64
CA PHE A 401 -10.28 25.19 6.07
C PHE A 401 -10.70 24.58 7.41
N ASN A 402 -11.12 25.41 8.35
CA ASN A 402 -11.61 24.96 9.65
C ASN A 402 -12.91 24.16 9.51
N GLU A 403 -13.86 24.57 8.66
CA GLU A 403 -15.10 23.83 8.38
C GLU A 403 -14.82 22.40 7.87
N THR A 404 -13.92 22.24 6.88
CA THR A 404 -13.56 20.90 6.39
C THR A 404 -12.83 20.07 7.45
N THR A 405 -11.89 20.69 8.18
CA THR A 405 -11.09 20.00 9.21
C THR A 405 -11.98 19.51 10.35
N GLN A 406 -12.91 20.34 10.81
CA GLN A 406 -13.85 19.99 11.89
C GLN A 406 -14.74 18.81 11.51
N ARG A 407 -15.18 18.74 10.25
CA ARG A 407 -15.97 17.60 9.75
C ARG A 407 -15.15 16.30 9.78
N SER A 408 -13.93 16.33 9.27
CA SER A 408 -13.02 15.18 9.28
C SER A 408 -12.68 14.73 10.70
N LEU A 409 -12.43 15.70 11.60
CA LEU A 409 -12.13 15.43 13.01
C LEU A 409 -13.32 14.79 13.73
N ALA A 410 -14.53 15.31 13.52
CA ALA A 410 -15.74 14.75 14.12
C ALA A 410 -15.98 13.29 13.69
N MET A 411 -15.72 12.96 12.42
CA MET A 411 -15.80 11.58 11.92
C MET A 411 -14.84 10.65 12.69
N VAL A 412 -13.56 11.03 12.82
CA VAL A 412 -12.57 10.22 13.54
C VAL A 412 -12.90 10.10 15.03
N GLN A 413 -13.30 11.20 15.68
CA GLN A 413 -13.68 11.18 17.08
C GLN A 413 -14.87 10.24 17.34
N GLN A 414 -15.85 10.21 16.43
CA GLN A 414 -16.98 9.29 16.51
C GLN A 414 -16.53 7.83 16.36
N GLU A 415 -15.68 7.52 15.38
CA GLU A 415 -15.16 6.16 15.17
C GLU A 415 -14.31 5.67 16.35
N CYS A 416 -13.43 6.53 16.88
CA CYS A 416 -12.61 6.19 18.05
C CYS A 416 -13.46 6.04 19.31
N LYS A 417 -14.50 6.87 19.50
CA LYS A 417 -15.48 6.67 20.58
C LYS A 417 -16.19 5.32 20.45
N GLN A 418 -16.68 4.97 19.27
CA GLN A 418 -17.30 3.67 19.02
C GLN A 418 -16.34 2.50 19.26
N PHE A 419 -15.06 2.66 18.91
CA PHE A 419 -14.03 1.65 19.21
C PHE A 419 -13.85 1.42 20.70
N GLN A 420 -13.79 2.48 21.51
CA GLN A 420 -13.68 2.37 22.97
C GLN A 420 -14.94 1.77 23.61
N GLU A 421 -16.13 2.09 23.08
CA GLU A 421 -17.42 1.63 23.63
C GLU A 421 -17.76 0.18 23.24
N LEU A 422 -17.55 -0.20 21.98
CA LEU A 422 -18.01 -1.48 21.43
C LEU A 422 -16.93 -2.58 21.42
N GLY A 423 -15.66 -2.18 21.50
CA GLY A 423 -14.52 -3.06 21.33
C GLY A 423 -14.28 -3.50 19.88
N LYS A 424 -13.13 -4.15 19.68
CA LYS A 424 -12.58 -4.54 18.36
C LYS A 424 -13.55 -5.36 17.51
N ASP A 425 -14.07 -6.46 18.04
CA ASP A 425 -14.83 -7.44 17.26
C ASP A 425 -16.19 -6.90 16.82
N THR A 426 -16.86 -6.15 17.69
CA THR A 426 -18.15 -5.52 17.37
C THR A 426 -18.00 -4.45 16.32
N LEU A 427 -16.95 -3.63 16.43
CA LEU A 427 -16.68 -2.60 15.43
C LEU A 427 -16.29 -3.20 14.08
N GLN A 428 -15.57 -4.33 14.07
CA GLN A 428 -15.27 -5.05 12.83
C GLN A 428 -16.55 -5.49 12.11
N ARG A 429 -17.55 -5.99 12.87
CA ARG A 429 -18.86 -6.34 12.32
C ARG A 429 -19.59 -5.12 11.76
N HIS A 430 -19.52 -3.97 12.44
CA HIS A 430 -20.11 -2.73 11.94
C HIS A 430 -19.50 -2.32 10.59
N PHE A 431 -18.17 -2.30 10.45
CA PHE A 431 -17.53 -2.03 9.16
C PHE A 431 -17.85 -3.09 8.11
N LEU A 432 -17.95 -4.36 8.49
CA LEU A 432 -18.33 -5.43 7.57
C LEU A 432 -19.74 -5.22 7.01
N VAL A 433 -20.71 -4.83 7.83
CA VAL A 433 -22.07 -4.46 7.39
C VAL A 433 -22.00 -3.26 6.44
N LYS A 434 -21.28 -2.19 6.82
CA LYS A 434 -21.14 -0.96 6.01
C LYS A 434 -20.55 -1.23 4.63
N PHE A 435 -19.42 -1.94 4.56
CA PHE A 435 -18.79 -2.31 3.29
C PHE A 435 -19.67 -3.26 2.46
N THR A 436 -20.34 -4.22 3.09
CA THR A 436 -21.23 -5.15 2.38
C THR A 436 -22.42 -4.42 1.78
N LYS A 437 -22.99 -3.42 2.47
CA LYS A 437 -24.06 -2.57 1.93
C LYS A 437 -23.58 -1.75 0.75
N ALA A 438 -22.43 -1.08 0.88
CA ALA A 438 -21.90 -0.19 -0.16
C ALA A 438 -21.40 -0.95 -1.41
N ALA A 439 -20.85 -2.15 -1.22
CA ALA A 439 -20.18 -2.93 -2.26
C ALA A 439 -20.50 -4.44 -2.18
N PRO A 440 -21.78 -4.86 -2.28
CA PRO A 440 -22.17 -6.27 -2.13
C PRO A 440 -21.61 -7.18 -3.24
N GLN A 441 -21.10 -6.61 -4.34
CA GLN A 441 -20.43 -7.32 -5.43
C GLN A 441 -19.05 -7.86 -5.04
N LEU A 442 -18.43 -7.34 -3.97
CA LEU A 442 -17.11 -7.78 -3.56
C LEU A 442 -17.11 -9.22 -3.00
N PRO A 443 -16.02 -9.97 -3.20
CA PRO A 443 -15.82 -11.25 -2.54
C PRO A 443 -15.83 -11.10 -1.01
N MET A 444 -16.36 -12.09 -0.32
CA MET A 444 -16.49 -12.11 1.14
C MET A 444 -15.13 -11.96 1.84
N GLU A 445 -14.09 -12.65 1.37
CA GLU A 445 -12.76 -12.57 1.98
C GLU A 445 -12.17 -11.15 1.89
N GLU A 446 -12.49 -10.43 0.82
CA GLU A 446 -12.07 -9.05 0.64
C GLU A 446 -12.82 -8.12 1.59
N LEU A 447 -14.15 -8.26 1.70
CA LEU A 447 -14.97 -7.51 2.66
C LEU A 447 -14.49 -7.73 4.10
N VAL A 448 -14.14 -8.97 4.45
CA VAL A 448 -13.57 -9.30 5.77
C VAL A 448 -12.19 -8.66 5.95
N SER A 449 -11.30 -8.71 4.96
CA SER A 449 -9.99 -8.05 5.04
C SER A 449 -10.11 -6.54 5.26
N LEU A 450 -10.92 -5.87 4.44
CA LEU A 450 -11.18 -4.43 4.54
C LEU A 450 -11.73 -4.04 5.92
N SER A 451 -12.68 -4.82 6.45
CA SER A 451 -13.22 -4.59 7.81
C SER A 451 -12.16 -4.74 8.90
N LYS A 452 -11.26 -5.74 8.78
CA LYS A 452 -10.17 -5.97 9.74
C LYS A 452 -9.14 -4.85 9.70
N GLU A 453 -8.79 -4.38 8.51
CA GLU A 453 -7.82 -3.30 8.32
C GLU A 453 -8.34 -1.96 8.82
N MET A 454 -9.63 -1.66 8.61
CA MET A 454 -10.25 -0.45 9.15
C MET A 454 -10.22 -0.45 10.69
N VAL A 455 -10.53 -1.59 11.32
CA VAL A 455 -10.41 -1.72 12.79
C VAL A 455 -8.96 -1.68 13.26
N ALA A 456 -8.02 -2.23 12.48
CA ALA A 456 -6.60 -2.16 12.81
C ALA A 456 -6.09 -0.71 12.82
N ALA A 457 -6.59 0.14 11.91
CA ALA A 457 -6.31 1.57 11.91
C ALA A 457 -6.74 2.22 13.24
N LEU A 458 -7.99 2.00 13.66
CA LEU A 458 -8.50 2.55 14.93
C LEU A 458 -7.76 1.99 16.15
N THR A 459 -7.49 0.68 16.17
CA THR A 459 -6.74 0.02 17.24
C THR A 459 -5.34 0.61 17.41
N THR A 460 -4.71 1.00 16.30
CA THR A 460 -3.35 1.56 16.29
C THR A 460 -3.34 3.03 16.69
N CYS A 461 -4.40 3.78 16.38
CA CYS A 461 -4.39 5.24 16.41
C CYS A 461 -5.21 5.90 17.53
N CYS A 462 -6.32 5.32 17.99
CA CYS A 462 -7.30 5.96 18.88
C CYS A 462 -6.84 6.23 20.33
N THR A 463 -5.55 6.07 20.61
CA THR A 463 -4.91 6.39 21.89
C THR A 463 -3.68 7.29 21.73
N LEU A 464 -3.36 7.66 20.49
CA LEU A 464 -2.20 8.48 20.16
C LEU A 464 -2.55 9.97 20.22
N SER A 465 -1.55 10.81 20.48
CA SER A 465 -1.75 12.27 20.48
C SER A 465 -2.06 12.83 19.08
N ASP A 466 -1.65 12.12 18.02
CA ASP A 466 -1.95 12.43 16.62
C ASP A 466 -3.04 11.51 16.05
N GLU A 467 -4.01 11.12 16.89
CA GLU A 467 -5.16 10.26 16.57
C GLU A 467 -5.75 10.57 15.20
N PHE A 468 -6.12 11.84 14.95
CA PHE A 468 -6.74 12.26 13.69
C PHE A 468 -5.89 11.93 12.46
N ALA A 469 -4.62 12.38 12.43
CA ALA A 469 -3.73 12.11 11.32
C ALA A 469 -3.50 10.62 11.12
N CYS A 470 -3.32 9.87 12.21
CA CYS A 470 -3.06 8.44 12.15
C CYS A 470 -4.27 7.68 11.57
N VAL A 471 -5.48 7.90 12.11
CA VAL A 471 -6.70 7.22 11.63
C VAL A 471 -6.98 7.58 10.18
N ASP A 472 -6.97 8.87 9.82
CA ASP A 472 -7.35 9.28 8.47
C ASP A 472 -6.35 8.85 7.40
N ASN A 473 -5.05 8.81 7.70
CA ASN A 473 -4.07 8.23 6.79
C ASN A 473 -4.30 6.72 6.60
N LEU A 474 -4.44 5.95 7.68
CA LEU A 474 -4.58 4.49 7.59
C LEU A 474 -5.92 4.07 6.96
N ALA A 475 -7.01 4.75 7.30
CA ALA A 475 -8.32 4.51 6.69
C ALA A 475 -8.30 4.78 5.18
N ASP A 476 -7.60 5.83 4.74
CA ASP A 476 -7.45 6.13 3.31
C ASP A 476 -6.66 5.03 2.56
N LEU A 477 -5.66 4.39 3.19
CA LEU A 477 -4.96 3.25 2.60
C LEU A 477 -5.90 2.07 2.33
N VAL A 478 -6.81 1.76 3.26
CA VAL A 478 -7.81 0.68 3.11
C VAL A 478 -8.73 0.95 1.94
N LEU A 479 -9.21 2.18 1.79
CA LEU A 479 -10.05 2.58 0.66
C LEU A 479 -9.27 2.60 -0.66
N GLY A 480 -7.99 2.92 -0.63
CA GLY A 480 -7.11 2.80 -1.79
C GLY A 480 -6.94 1.37 -2.28
N GLU A 481 -6.82 0.42 -1.36
CA GLU A 481 -6.81 -1.01 -1.69
C GLU A 481 -8.12 -1.44 -2.35
N LEU A 482 -9.27 -1.04 -1.79
CA LEU A 482 -10.59 -1.29 -2.37
C LEU A 482 -10.67 -0.77 -3.81
N CYS A 483 -10.16 0.43 -4.08
CA CYS A 483 -10.17 1.05 -5.41
C CYS A 483 -9.19 0.40 -6.41
N GLY A 484 -8.32 -0.52 -5.97
CA GLY A 484 -7.33 -1.22 -6.79
C GLY A 484 -6.08 -0.38 -7.11
N VAL A 485 -5.07 -1.03 -7.69
CA VAL A 485 -3.76 -0.42 -7.98
C VAL A 485 -3.62 -0.15 -9.48
N ASN A 486 -3.31 -1.19 -10.26
CA ASN A 486 -3.05 -1.12 -11.69
C ASN A 486 -4.32 -1.01 -12.55
N THR A 487 -5.49 -1.43 -12.06
CA THR A 487 -6.75 -1.32 -12.82
C THR A 487 -7.76 -0.41 -12.14
N ASN A 488 -8.60 0.24 -12.94
CA ASN A 488 -9.86 0.80 -12.47
C ASN A 488 -10.86 -0.32 -12.31
N ARG A 489 -11.04 -0.80 -11.08
CA ARG A 489 -12.06 -1.81 -10.77
C ARG A 489 -13.44 -1.28 -11.13
N THR A 490 -14.31 -2.18 -11.55
CA THR A 490 -15.74 -1.92 -11.79
C THR A 490 -16.53 -2.74 -10.78
N ILE A 491 -16.92 -2.10 -9.67
CA ILE A 491 -17.63 -2.75 -8.55
C ILE A 491 -19.12 -2.44 -8.68
N ASN A 492 -19.47 -1.16 -8.59
CA ASN A 492 -20.79 -0.60 -8.87
C ASN A 492 -20.66 0.91 -9.14
N PRO A 493 -21.64 1.58 -9.74
CA PRO A 493 -21.50 2.99 -10.14
C PRO A 493 -21.12 3.95 -9.01
N ALA A 494 -21.59 3.71 -7.79
CA ALA A 494 -21.36 4.61 -6.65
C ALA A 494 -19.94 4.44 -6.07
N VAL A 495 -19.50 3.20 -5.89
CA VAL A 495 -18.11 2.88 -5.47
C VAL A 495 -17.11 3.33 -6.53
N ASP A 496 -17.41 3.06 -7.80
CA ASP A 496 -16.58 3.49 -8.92
C ASP A 496 -16.42 5.02 -8.96
N HIS A 497 -17.49 5.76 -8.69
CA HIS A 497 -17.44 7.22 -8.57
C HIS A 497 -16.49 7.64 -7.45
N CYS A 498 -16.64 7.10 -6.23
CA CYS A 498 -15.76 7.45 -5.12
C CYS A 498 -14.28 7.10 -5.37
N CYS A 499 -14.01 6.06 -6.15
CA CYS A 499 -12.64 5.66 -6.49
C CYS A 499 -11.99 6.50 -7.60
N LYS A 500 -12.77 7.19 -8.44
CA LYS A 500 -12.29 7.86 -9.66
C LYS A 500 -12.38 9.39 -9.61
N THR A 501 -13.25 9.95 -8.78
CA THR A 501 -13.54 11.39 -8.80
C THR A 501 -12.43 12.23 -8.19
N ASP A 502 -12.01 11.94 -6.97
CA ASP A 502 -11.02 12.76 -6.26
C ASP A 502 -10.33 11.94 -5.16
N PHE A 503 -8.99 11.93 -5.18
CA PHE A 503 -8.18 11.21 -4.20
C PHE A 503 -8.40 11.74 -2.76
N ALA A 504 -8.43 13.06 -2.59
CA ALA A 504 -8.50 13.71 -1.28
C ALA A 504 -9.88 13.53 -0.63
N PHE A 505 -10.95 13.56 -1.43
CA PHE A 505 -12.32 13.37 -0.97
C PHE A 505 -12.80 11.91 -1.00
N ARG A 506 -11.95 10.96 -1.38
CA ARG A 506 -12.30 9.53 -1.44
C ARG A 506 -12.99 9.04 -0.15
N ARG A 507 -12.34 9.21 1.01
CA ARG A 507 -12.92 8.79 2.30
C ARG A 507 -14.28 9.42 2.58
N HIS A 508 -14.41 10.72 2.32
CA HIS A 508 -15.68 11.43 2.50
C HIS A 508 -16.76 10.89 1.56
N CYS A 509 -16.42 10.57 0.30
CA CYS A 509 -17.35 9.96 -0.62
C CYS A 509 -17.84 8.60 -0.13
N PHE A 510 -16.92 7.73 0.33
CA PHE A 510 -17.25 6.42 0.91
C PHE A 510 -18.14 6.51 2.15
N GLU A 511 -17.94 7.52 2.99
CA GLU A 511 -18.77 7.73 4.19
C GLU A 511 -20.25 7.96 3.86
N HIS A 512 -20.54 8.60 2.72
CA HIS A 512 -21.92 8.90 2.29
C HIS A 512 -22.54 7.81 1.42
N LEU A 513 -21.82 6.71 1.15
CA LEU A 513 -22.37 5.60 0.39
C LEU A 513 -23.49 4.92 1.17
N LYS A 514 -24.61 4.71 0.50
CA LYS A 514 -25.75 3.92 0.99
C LYS A 514 -25.66 2.49 0.46
N ALA A 515 -26.61 1.66 0.88
CA ALA A 515 -26.74 0.32 0.32
C ALA A 515 -26.97 0.38 -1.21
N ASP A 516 -26.28 -0.47 -1.95
CA ASP A 516 -26.41 -0.54 -3.41
C ASP A 516 -27.77 -1.15 -3.80
N THR A 517 -28.71 -0.29 -4.18
CA THR A 517 -30.05 -0.68 -4.62
C THR A 517 -30.07 -1.40 -5.97
N THR A 518 -28.97 -1.42 -6.71
CA THR A 518 -28.85 -2.10 -8.02
C THR A 518 -28.35 -3.54 -7.90
N TYR A 519 -27.97 -3.98 -6.70
CA TYR A 519 -27.49 -5.34 -6.46
C TYR A 519 -28.62 -6.37 -6.60
N GLU A 520 -28.39 -7.38 -7.45
CA GLU A 520 -29.31 -8.51 -7.60
C GLU A 520 -29.27 -9.40 -6.37
N LEU A 521 -30.39 -9.45 -5.63
CA LEU A 521 -30.49 -10.26 -4.42
C LEU A 521 -30.40 -11.76 -4.76
N PRO A 522 -29.65 -12.56 -3.97
CA PRO A 522 -29.67 -14.00 -4.13
C PRO A 522 -31.08 -14.56 -3.86
N SER A 523 -31.46 -15.62 -4.58
CA SER A 523 -32.73 -16.31 -4.34
C SER A 523 -32.84 -16.79 -2.88
N VAL A 524 -34.05 -16.85 -2.34
CA VAL A 524 -34.30 -17.31 -0.96
C VAL A 524 -33.75 -18.72 -0.73
N SER A 525 -33.87 -19.61 -1.70
CA SER A 525 -33.30 -20.97 -1.61
C SER A 525 -31.78 -20.95 -1.52
N ALA A 526 -31.11 -20.14 -2.35
CA ALA A 526 -29.66 -19.98 -2.30
C ALA A 526 -29.20 -19.39 -0.96
N LEU A 527 -29.93 -18.40 -0.42
CA LEU A 527 -29.66 -17.84 0.90
C LEU A 527 -29.79 -18.90 1.99
N VAL A 528 -30.92 -19.62 2.06
CA VAL A 528 -31.15 -20.64 3.09
C VAL A 528 -30.07 -21.72 3.03
N SER A 529 -29.68 -22.17 1.83
CA SER A 529 -28.58 -23.12 1.65
C SER A 529 -27.24 -22.55 2.11
N ALA A 530 -26.93 -21.29 1.80
CA ALA A 530 -25.70 -20.63 2.24
C ALA A 530 -25.67 -20.47 3.76
N LEU A 531 -26.73 -19.92 4.38
CA LEU A 531 -26.83 -19.75 5.82
C LEU A 531 -26.73 -21.09 6.56
N HIS A 532 -27.41 -22.14 6.10
CA HIS A 532 -27.29 -23.48 6.70
C HIS A 532 -25.86 -24.04 6.60
N THR A 533 -25.21 -23.86 5.43
CA THR A 533 -23.81 -24.27 5.23
C THR A 533 -22.87 -23.54 6.19
N ASP A 534 -23.08 -22.24 6.38
CA ASP A 534 -22.22 -21.38 7.17
C ASP A 534 -22.42 -21.59 8.68
N TRP A 535 -23.64 -21.92 9.08
CA TRP A 535 -24.05 -22.05 10.47
C TRP A 535 -23.87 -23.46 11.03
N CYS A 536 -24.33 -24.48 10.30
CA CYS A 536 -24.47 -25.85 10.81
C CYS A 536 -23.30 -26.78 10.45
N GLN A 537 -22.53 -26.52 9.38
CA GLN A 537 -21.49 -27.47 8.98
C GLN A 537 -20.24 -27.43 9.90
N PRO A 538 -19.74 -28.58 10.38
CA PRO A 538 -18.59 -28.70 11.26
C PRO A 538 -17.23 -28.54 10.55
N ARG A 539 -17.14 -27.81 9.42
CA ARG A 539 -15.87 -27.60 8.70
C ARG A 539 -14.77 -27.12 9.66
N LYS A 540 -13.53 -27.55 9.45
CA LYS A 540 -12.28 -27.16 10.17
C LYS A 540 -11.96 -25.65 10.15
N GLU A 541 -12.88 -24.84 9.66
CA GLU A 541 -12.74 -23.40 9.51
C GLU A 541 -12.97 -22.69 10.83
N ASP A 542 -12.19 -21.61 11.05
CA ASP A 542 -12.30 -20.74 12.21
C ASP A 542 -13.73 -20.23 12.43
N LEU A 543 -14.22 -20.32 13.67
CA LEU A 543 -15.61 -19.99 14.02
C LEU A 543 -15.95 -18.53 13.66
N GLN A 544 -14.98 -17.62 13.75
CA GLN A 544 -15.19 -16.21 13.41
C GLN A 544 -15.43 -16.02 11.91
N ASN A 545 -14.73 -16.77 11.04
CA ASN A 545 -14.97 -16.70 9.60
C ASN A 545 -16.38 -17.16 9.23
N LYS A 546 -16.89 -18.22 9.89
CA LYS A 546 -18.28 -18.67 9.72
C LYS A 546 -19.28 -17.59 10.14
N LYS A 547 -19.03 -16.97 11.30
CA LYS A 547 -19.81 -15.83 11.83
C LYS A 547 -19.83 -14.65 10.85
N HIS A 548 -18.69 -14.25 10.30
CA HIS A 548 -18.61 -13.18 9.30
C HIS A 548 -19.34 -13.53 8.00
N ARG A 549 -19.17 -14.75 7.49
CA ARG A 549 -19.82 -15.19 6.27
C ARG A 549 -21.34 -15.18 6.39
N PHE A 550 -21.86 -15.70 7.51
CA PHE A 550 -23.28 -15.64 7.83
C PHE A 550 -23.79 -14.19 7.81
N LEU A 551 -23.08 -13.27 8.48
CA LEU A 551 -23.45 -11.85 8.51
C LEU A 551 -23.46 -11.22 7.11
N VAL A 552 -22.42 -11.46 6.30
CA VAL A 552 -22.32 -10.92 4.93
C VAL A 552 -23.47 -11.41 4.06
N ASN A 553 -23.74 -12.72 4.08
CA ASN A 553 -24.83 -13.31 3.30
C ASN A 553 -26.19 -12.73 3.68
N LEU A 554 -26.41 -12.50 4.98
CA LEU A 554 -27.63 -11.91 5.51
C LEU A 554 -27.78 -10.43 5.09
N VAL A 555 -26.71 -9.64 5.22
CA VAL A 555 -26.67 -8.22 4.81
C VAL A 555 -26.92 -8.06 3.30
N LYS A 556 -26.33 -8.92 2.47
CA LYS A 556 -26.57 -8.95 1.03
C LYS A 556 -28.03 -9.20 0.68
N TRP A 557 -28.78 -9.92 1.51
CA TRP A 557 -30.18 -10.25 1.24
C TRP A 557 -31.17 -9.21 1.79
N MET A 558 -30.87 -8.51 2.89
CA MET A 558 -31.75 -7.46 3.45
C MET A 558 -31.05 -6.09 3.59
N PRO A 559 -30.64 -5.45 2.48
CA PRO A 559 -29.88 -4.19 2.54
C PRO A 559 -30.60 -3.04 3.24
N GLY A 560 -31.94 -3.08 3.33
CA GLY A 560 -32.78 -2.04 3.92
C GLY A 560 -32.85 -2.02 5.46
N ILE A 561 -32.37 -3.08 6.13
CA ILE A 561 -32.32 -3.16 7.60
C ILE A 561 -31.25 -2.19 8.13
N THR A 562 -31.47 -1.52 9.28
CA THR A 562 -30.46 -0.60 9.82
C THR A 562 -29.22 -1.34 10.33
N ASP A 563 -28.09 -0.64 10.50
CA ASP A 563 -26.86 -1.28 10.98
C ASP A 563 -27.03 -1.83 12.40
N GLU A 564 -27.79 -1.13 13.25
CA GLU A 564 -28.09 -1.55 14.62
C GLU A 564 -29.00 -2.77 14.66
N GLU A 565 -30.02 -2.82 13.81
CA GLU A 565 -30.90 -3.97 13.67
C GLU A 565 -30.11 -5.21 13.20
N TRP A 566 -29.17 -5.04 12.27
CA TRP A 566 -28.28 -6.11 11.84
C TRP A 566 -27.43 -6.69 12.96
N LEU A 567 -26.82 -5.82 13.75
CA LEU A 567 -26.00 -6.23 14.89
C LEU A 567 -26.85 -6.92 15.97
N CYS A 568 -28.07 -6.45 16.20
CA CYS A 568 -29.03 -7.08 17.11
C CYS A 568 -29.43 -8.48 16.63
N LEU A 569 -29.84 -8.62 15.36
CA LEU A 569 -30.19 -9.90 14.74
C LEU A 569 -29.01 -10.87 14.81
N PHE A 570 -27.83 -10.44 14.41
CA PHE A 570 -26.62 -11.26 14.43
C PHE A 570 -26.29 -11.76 15.84
N THR A 571 -26.39 -10.90 16.85
CA THR A 571 -26.15 -11.26 18.25
C THR A 571 -27.16 -12.30 18.74
N LYS A 572 -28.46 -12.11 18.43
CA LYS A 572 -29.52 -13.08 18.75
C LYS A 572 -29.28 -14.45 18.11
N PHE A 573 -28.96 -14.47 16.81
CA PHE A 573 -28.63 -15.73 16.11
C PHE A 573 -27.44 -16.44 16.77
N THR A 574 -26.37 -15.69 17.04
CA THR A 574 -25.15 -16.23 17.63
C THR A 574 -25.37 -16.83 19.01
N ALA A 575 -26.14 -16.15 19.87
CA ALA A 575 -26.53 -16.68 21.18
C ALA A 575 -27.38 -17.96 21.04
N ALA A 576 -28.37 -17.97 20.13
CA ALA A 576 -29.19 -19.15 19.88
C ALA A 576 -28.36 -20.34 19.39
N ARG A 577 -27.29 -20.12 18.63
CA ARG A 577 -26.37 -21.21 18.25
C ARG A 577 -25.54 -21.73 19.39
N GLU A 578 -25.01 -20.85 20.23
CA GLU A 578 -24.21 -21.27 21.37
C GLU A 578 -25.10 -22.14 22.28
N GLU A 579 -26.35 -21.73 22.53
CA GLU A 579 -27.38 -22.52 23.23
C GLU A 579 -27.70 -23.85 22.51
N CYS A 580 -28.00 -23.81 21.21
CA CYS A 580 -28.36 -25.02 20.45
C CYS A 580 -27.19 -25.98 20.21
N SER A 581 -25.93 -25.51 20.30
CA SER A 581 -24.75 -26.35 20.11
C SER A 581 -24.49 -27.32 21.28
N GLU A 582 -25.12 -27.07 22.43
CA GLU A 582 -25.08 -27.95 23.60
C GLU A 582 -26.16 -29.06 23.55
N VAL A 583 -27.07 -29.00 22.56
CA VAL A 583 -28.18 -29.94 22.40
C VAL A 583 -27.77 -31.12 21.51
N GLN A 584 -28.28 -32.31 21.81
CA GLN A 584 -27.95 -33.58 21.14
C GLN A 584 -28.28 -33.58 19.63
N GLU A 585 -29.25 -32.75 19.22
CA GLU A 585 -29.62 -32.47 17.84
C GLU A 585 -29.70 -30.95 17.59
N PRO A 586 -28.59 -30.29 17.22
CA PRO A 586 -28.56 -28.84 17.05
C PRO A 586 -29.55 -28.32 16.01
N GLU A 587 -29.89 -29.13 15.01
CA GLU A 587 -30.84 -28.75 13.94
C GLU A 587 -32.29 -28.69 14.43
N SER A 588 -32.70 -29.59 15.34
CA SER A 588 -34.05 -29.59 15.89
C SER A 588 -34.27 -28.44 16.89
N CYS A 589 -33.18 -27.95 17.51
CA CYS A 589 -33.22 -26.78 18.39
C CYS A 589 -33.71 -25.49 17.68
N PHE A 590 -33.38 -25.32 16.39
CA PHE A 590 -33.83 -24.18 15.58
C PHE A 590 -35.23 -24.36 14.96
N SER A 591 -35.88 -25.51 15.15
CA SER A 591 -37.18 -25.77 14.52
C SER A 591 -38.29 -24.97 15.21
N PRO A 592 -39.26 -24.41 14.47
CA PRO A 592 -40.39 -23.68 15.07
C PRO A 592 -41.15 -24.50 16.13
N GLU A 593 -41.10 -25.83 16.02
CA GLU A 593 -41.76 -26.75 16.93
C GLU A 593 -41.14 -26.81 18.33
N SER A 594 -39.87 -26.45 18.51
CA SER A 594 -39.23 -26.34 19.83
C SER A 594 -39.77 -25.16 20.65
N SER A 595 -40.45 -24.21 20.00
CA SER A 595 -41.01 -23.00 20.61
C SER A 595 -42.47 -23.11 21.06
N LYS A 596 -43.17 -24.21 20.73
CA LYS A 596 -44.61 -24.39 21.02
C LYS A 596 -44.94 -24.67 22.49
N THR A 597 -43.95 -24.73 23.37
CA THR A 597 -44.10 -24.98 24.83
C THR A 597 -43.98 -23.71 25.69
N GLY A 598 -43.92 -22.51 25.10
CA GLY A 598 -43.83 -21.22 25.82
C GLY A 598 -44.90 -20.21 25.41
N ASP A 599 -45.36 -19.44 26.41
CA ASP A 599 -46.45 -18.45 26.43
C ASP A 599 -46.73 -17.69 25.11
N GLU A 600 -48.00 -17.63 24.69
CA GLU A 600 -48.49 -17.04 23.42
C GLU A 600 -48.10 -15.56 23.22
N SER A 601 -47.65 -14.87 24.27
CA SER A 601 -47.18 -13.48 24.19
C SER A 601 -45.79 -13.31 23.56
N GLN A 602 -44.97 -14.37 23.51
CA GLN A 602 -43.63 -14.34 22.87
C GLN A 602 -43.65 -14.70 21.38
N ALA A 603 -44.76 -15.23 20.87
CA ALA A 603 -44.87 -15.68 19.48
C ALA A 603 -44.76 -14.51 18.47
N THR A 604 -45.29 -13.33 18.84
CA THR A 604 -45.30 -12.14 17.97
C THR A 604 -43.94 -11.47 17.81
N GLU A 605 -43.00 -11.69 18.74
CA GLU A 605 -41.65 -11.11 18.69
C GLU A 605 -40.63 -12.04 18.01
N LYS A 606 -40.97 -13.33 17.86
CA LYS A 606 -40.17 -14.34 17.14
C LYS A 606 -40.47 -14.46 15.64
N GLN A 607 -41.60 -13.91 15.19
CA GLN A 607 -42.03 -14.00 13.79
C GLN A 607 -41.47 -12.89 12.89
N ARG A 608 -40.83 -11.87 13.50
CA ARG A 608 -40.18 -10.73 12.86
C ARG A 608 -38.67 -10.93 12.89
#